data_AF-A0A9N8YXP7-F1
#
_entry.id   AF-A0A9N8YXP7-F1
#
_cell.length_a   1.000
_cell.length_b   1.000
_cell.length_c   1.000
_cell.angle_alpha   90.00
_cell.angle_beta   90.00
_cell.angle_gamma   90.00
#
_symmetry.space_group_name_H-M   'P 1'
#
loop_
_entity.id
_entity.type
_entity.pdbx_description
1 polymer ?
#
loop_
_entity_poly.entity_id
_entity_poly.type
_entity_poly.pdbx_seq_one_letter_code
_entity_poly.pdbx_strand_id
1 'polypeptide(L)'
;MSGEISHDIMQCRASFCPYACYKDPRRNQSATTASKSRADLFNKGGGPRYPYPKEVWSPAGGWWSRPANWKSNTAIIGTGMLMICALTWKISAEKEVRYRPPRKWIPSMMWSKQFTEGEYKDMKFDEDYIKK
;
A
#
# COMPACT_ATOMS: atom_id res chain seq x y z
N MET A 1 32.24 55.39 41.07
CA MET A 1 31.55 55.63 39.78
C MET A 1 31.88 54.46 38.88
N SER A 2 30.84 53.75 38.48
CA SER A 2 30.77 52.64 37.55
C SER A 2 31.18 53.03 36.13
N GLY A 3 31.75 52.08 35.37
CA GLY A 3 32.08 52.17 33.94
C GLY A 3 33.44 51.54 33.66
N GLU A 4 33.51 50.21 33.44
CA GLU A 4 33.41 49.51 32.14
C GLU A 4 34.70 49.58 31.29
N ILE A 5 35.11 48.38 30.81
CA ILE A 5 35.80 48.05 29.54
C ILE A 5 37.12 47.28 29.69
N SER A 6 37.15 46.17 28.94
CA SER A 6 38.28 45.38 28.44
C SER A 6 38.94 44.38 29.37
N HIS A 7 38.67 43.09 29.11
CA HIS A 7 39.74 42.09 28.95
C HIS A 7 39.33 41.04 27.91
N ASP A 8 39.99 41.10 26.76
CA ASP A 8 40.26 39.97 25.88
C ASP A 8 40.77 38.77 26.67
N ILE A 9 40.09 37.61 26.57
CA ILE A 9 40.76 36.30 26.43
C ILE A 9 39.91 35.44 25.50
N MET A 10 40.28 35.52 24.23
CA MET A 10 40.11 34.47 23.25
C MET A 10 41.13 33.36 23.55
N GLN A 11 40.67 32.11 23.72
CA GLN A 11 41.36 30.81 23.47
C GLN A 11 40.71 29.75 24.37
N CYS A 12 40.25 28.57 23.94
CA CYS A 12 40.88 27.65 22.99
C CYS A 12 39.90 26.52 22.61
N ARG A 13 39.96 26.09 21.34
CA ARG A 13 39.64 24.73 20.79
C ARG A 13 38.18 24.24 20.88
N ALA A 14 37.63 23.49 19.93
CA ALA A 14 38.06 22.87 18.68
C ALA A 14 36.76 22.68 17.87
N SER A 15 36.70 23.11 16.61
CA SER A 15 36.95 22.25 15.44
C SER A 15 36.14 20.94 15.46
N PHE A 16 35.37 20.75 14.38
CA PHE A 16 34.56 19.58 13.99
C PHE A 16 33.11 19.51 14.48
N CYS A 17 32.27 20.37 13.90
CA CYS A 17 30.94 19.93 13.47
C CYS A 17 30.87 20.08 11.94
N PRO A 18 31.03 19.01 11.15
CA PRO A 18 30.65 19.06 9.75
C PRO A 18 29.11 19.18 9.70
N TYR A 19 28.57 19.78 8.64
CA TYR A 19 27.13 20.01 8.37
C TYR A 19 26.50 21.35 8.82
N ALA A 20 27.29 22.35 9.20
CA ALA A 20 26.80 23.73 9.28
C ALA A 20 27.15 24.53 8.01
N CYS A 21 26.63 24.15 6.84
CA CYS A 21 26.51 25.06 5.69
C CYS A 21 25.57 24.52 4.61
N TYR A 22 24.26 24.79 4.73
CA TYR A 22 23.42 25.02 3.55
C TYR A 22 22.72 26.36 3.74
N LYS A 23 23.36 27.43 3.26
CA LYS A 23 22.72 28.73 3.07
C LYS A 23 21.73 28.59 1.90
N ASP A 24 20.44 28.65 2.19
CA ASP A 24 19.40 28.81 1.17
C ASP A 24 19.35 30.30 0.74
N PRO A 25 19.53 30.63 -0.55
CA PRO A 25 19.50 32.00 -1.03
C PRO A 25 18.10 32.53 -1.44
N ARG A 26 16.97 31.86 -1.15
CA ARG A 26 15.63 32.39 -1.53
C ARG A 26 14.71 32.73 -0.36
N ARG A 27 15.14 33.69 0.44
CA ARG A 27 14.28 34.46 1.36
C ARG A 27 13.50 35.53 0.56
N ASN A 28 12.33 35.19 0.03
CA ASN A 28 11.34 36.18 -0.43
C ASN A 28 9.88 35.76 -0.13
N GLN A 29 9.53 35.64 1.14
CA GLN A 29 8.12 35.55 1.55
C GLN A 29 7.59 36.96 1.81
N SER A 30 7.10 37.62 0.77
CA SER A 30 6.15 38.74 0.93
C SER A 30 4.79 38.15 1.27
N ALA A 31 4.33 38.44 2.48
CA ALA A 31 3.04 38.04 3.02
C ALA A 31 1.89 38.57 2.14
N THR A 32 1.06 37.66 1.63
CA THR A 32 -0.32 37.97 1.27
C THR A 32 -1.21 36.94 1.96
N THR A 33 -1.99 37.41 2.92
CA THR A 33 -3.09 36.69 3.56
C THR A 33 -4.14 36.32 2.51
N ALA A 34 -4.23 35.04 2.15
CA ALA A 34 -5.31 34.50 1.33
C ALA A 34 -6.05 33.39 2.10
N SER A 35 -7.34 33.65 2.33
CA SER A 35 -8.31 32.82 3.03
C SER A 35 -8.36 31.39 2.48
N LYS A 36 -8.09 30.39 3.31
CA LYS A 36 -8.28 28.98 2.98
C LYS A 36 -9.78 28.68 2.88
N SER A 37 -10.22 28.23 1.71
CA SER A 37 -11.60 27.80 1.49
C SER A 37 -11.82 26.40 2.09
N ARG A 38 -13.04 26.10 2.55
CA ARG A 38 -13.39 24.80 3.18
C ARG A 38 -13.24 23.60 2.23
N ALA A 39 -12.92 23.80 0.94
CA ALA A 39 -12.66 22.74 -0.03
C ALA A 39 -11.27 22.09 0.12
N ASP A 40 -10.35 22.66 0.90
CA ASP A 40 -8.99 22.13 1.09
C ASP A 40 -8.88 21.00 2.14
N LEU A 41 -10.00 20.56 2.72
CA LEU A 41 -10.04 19.61 3.84
C LEU A 41 -9.92 18.12 3.47
N PHE A 42 -9.83 17.76 2.17
CA PHE A 42 -9.68 16.36 1.73
C PHE A 42 -8.25 15.95 1.33
N ASN A 43 -7.24 16.79 1.56
CA ASN A 43 -5.84 16.43 1.27
C ASN A 43 -5.13 15.90 2.52
N LYS A 44 -5.32 14.60 2.81
CA LYS A 44 -4.60 13.90 3.89
C LYS A 44 -3.11 13.76 3.56
N GLY A 45 -2.27 14.47 4.32
CA GLY A 45 -1.11 13.83 4.98
C GLY A 45 0.21 13.70 4.23
N GLY A 46 0.69 14.73 3.53
CA GLY A 46 2.08 14.82 3.09
C GLY A 46 2.88 15.82 3.92
N GLY A 47 3.60 15.37 4.95
CA GLY A 47 4.58 16.21 5.66
C GLY A 47 5.69 16.72 4.72
N PRO A 48 6.48 17.73 5.13
CA PRO A 48 7.57 18.26 4.32
C PRO A 48 8.54 17.14 3.90
N ARG A 49 8.85 17.07 2.61
CA ARG A 49 9.74 16.04 2.04
C ARG A 49 11.19 16.50 2.15
N TYR A 50 12.06 15.62 2.59
CA TYR A 50 13.51 15.84 2.62
C TYR A 50 14.12 15.58 1.24
N PRO A 51 15.17 16.30 0.79
CA PRO A 51 15.86 15.99 -0.45
C PRO A 51 16.41 14.56 -0.44
N TYR A 52 16.23 13.85 -1.54
CA TYR A 52 16.67 12.46 -1.72
C TYR A 52 17.27 12.29 -3.12
N PRO A 53 18.25 11.38 -3.29
CA PRO A 53 18.84 11.09 -4.60
C PRO A 53 17.79 10.44 -5.51
N LYS A 54 17.67 10.93 -6.76
CA LYS A 54 16.66 10.45 -7.72
C LYS A 54 17.19 9.37 -8.65
N GLU A 55 18.50 9.22 -8.76
CA GLU A 55 19.15 8.19 -9.56
C GLU A 55 19.06 6.77 -8.96
N VAL A 56 18.71 6.64 -7.68
CA VAL A 56 18.65 5.32 -7.01
C VAL A 56 17.34 4.62 -7.36
N TRP A 57 17.45 3.50 -8.09
CA TRP A 57 16.32 2.63 -8.39
C TRP A 57 16.25 1.46 -7.41
N SER A 58 15.04 1.13 -6.95
CA SER A 58 14.76 -0.03 -6.11
C SER A 58 13.47 -0.69 -6.57
N PRO A 59 13.41 -2.04 -6.66
CA PRO A 59 12.27 -2.75 -7.23
C PRO A 59 10.98 -2.57 -6.42
N ALA A 60 11.07 -2.34 -5.11
CA ALA A 60 9.94 -2.10 -4.22
C ALA A 60 9.41 -0.64 -4.25
N GLY A 61 10.08 0.27 -4.98
CA GLY A 61 9.86 1.71 -4.92
C GLY A 61 10.93 2.44 -4.10
N GLY A 62 10.86 3.77 -4.11
CA GLY A 62 11.81 4.65 -3.42
C GLY A 62 11.11 5.63 -2.46
N TRP A 63 11.80 6.72 -2.12
CA TRP A 63 11.27 7.73 -1.21
C TRP A 63 9.99 8.39 -1.75
N TRP A 64 8.91 8.32 -0.97
CA TRP A 64 7.57 8.86 -1.28
C TRP A 64 7.03 8.47 -2.67
N SER A 65 7.15 7.20 -3.03
CA SER A 65 6.67 6.68 -4.32
C SER A 65 5.16 6.89 -4.51
N ARG A 66 4.80 7.80 -5.41
CA ARG A 66 3.44 7.97 -5.96
C ARG A 66 3.51 8.01 -7.49
N PRO A 67 3.64 6.86 -8.17
CA PRO A 67 3.62 6.84 -9.61
C PRO A 67 2.26 7.35 -10.11
N ALA A 68 2.27 8.22 -11.12
CA ALA A 68 1.05 8.81 -11.67
C ALA A 68 0.04 7.74 -12.14
N ASN A 69 0.56 6.60 -12.62
CA ASN A 69 -0.23 5.51 -13.22
C ASN A 69 -0.47 4.32 -12.28
N TRP A 70 -0.47 4.53 -10.95
CA TRP A 70 -0.66 3.43 -9.99
C TRP A 70 -1.94 2.62 -10.23
N LYS A 71 -3.03 3.29 -10.62
CA LYS A 71 -4.34 2.67 -10.87
C LYS A 71 -4.28 1.64 -12.00
N SER A 72 -3.73 2.04 -13.15
CA SER A 72 -3.62 1.17 -14.32
C SER A 72 -2.69 -0.01 -14.05
N ASN A 73 -1.55 0.23 -13.37
CA ASN A 73 -0.60 -0.83 -13.03
C ASN A 73 -1.24 -1.88 -12.11
N THR A 74 -1.98 -1.45 -11.09
CA THR A 74 -2.70 -2.38 -10.20
C THR A 74 -3.85 -3.10 -10.91
N ALA A 75 -4.50 -2.45 -11.87
CA ALA A 75 -5.59 -3.06 -12.65
C ALA A 75 -5.05 -4.18 -13.55
N ILE A 76 -3.91 -3.97 -14.21
CA ILE A 76 -3.27 -4.99 -15.05
C ILE A 76 -2.86 -6.21 -14.21
N ILE A 77 -2.17 -5.98 -13.10
CA ILE A 77 -1.73 -7.06 -12.20
C ILE A 77 -2.94 -7.77 -11.58
N GLY A 78 -3.95 -7.03 -11.12
CA GLY A 78 -5.20 -7.57 -10.58
C GLY A 78 -5.93 -8.46 -11.59
N THR A 79 -6.03 -8.01 -12.84
CA THR A 79 -6.66 -8.78 -13.92
C THR A 79 -5.85 -10.03 -14.23
N GLY A 80 -4.52 -9.93 -14.31
CA GLY A 80 -3.63 -11.08 -14.50
C GLY A 80 -3.79 -12.14 -13.40
N MET A 81 -3.85 -11.71 -12.13
CA MET A 81 -4.06 -12.63 -11.01
C MET A 81 -5.43 -13.33 -11.10
N LEU A 82 -6.50 -12.59 -11.37
CA LEU A 82 -7.84 -13.16 -11.51
C LEU A 82 -7.92 -14.18 -12.65
N MET A 83 -7.28 -13.89 -13.79
CA MET A 83 -7.22 -14.81 -14.92
C MET A 83 -6.53 -16.12 -14.54
N ILE A 84 -5.36 -16.05 -13.89
CA ILE A 84 -4.62 -17.23 -13.45
C ILE A 84 -5.44 -18.02 -12.43
N CYS A 85 -5.98 -17.35 -11.41
CA CYS A 85 -6.81 -18.00 -10.39
C CYS A 85 -8.04 -18.68 -10.98
N ALA A 86 -8.73 -18.05 -11.93
CA ALA A 86 -9.90 -18.64 -12.58
C ALA A 86 -9.52 -19.89 -13.39
N LEU A 87 -8.43 -19.85 -14.15
CA LEU A 87 -7.94 -21.01 -14.92
C LEU A 87 -7.55 -22.16 -13.98
N THR A 88 -6.77 -21.88 -12.94
CA THR A 88 -6.39 -22.88 -11.94
C THR A 88 -7.62 -23.45 -11.24
N TRP A 89 -8.60 -22.62 -10.90
CA TRP A 89 -9.85 -23.07 -10.29
C TRP A 89 -10.65 -23.99 -11.22
N LYS A 90 -10.78 -23.64 -12.51
CA LYS A 90 -11.46 -24.49 -13.51
C LYS A 90 -10.77 -25.85 -13.63
N ILE A 91 -9.44 -25.88 -13.77
CA ILE A 91 -8.68 -27.13 -13.82
C ILE A 91 -8.85 -27.94 -12.52
N SER A 92 -8.81 -27.27 -11.36
CA SER A 92 -8.99 -27.92 -10.07
C SER A 92 -10.38 -28.54 -9.93
N ALA A 93 -11.43 -27.83 -10.33
CA ALA A 93 -12.82 -28.29 -10.24
C ALA A 93 -13.08 -29.49 -11.17
N GLU A 94 -12.40 -29.54 -12.31
CA GLU A 94 -12.52 -30.66 -13.25
C GLU A 94 -11.77 -31.91 -12.82
N LYS A 95 -10.66 -31.76 -12.10
CA LYS A 95 -9.86 -32.88 -11.59
C LYS A 95 -10.37 -33.46 -10.27
N GLU A 96 -11.32 -32.78 -9.62
CA GLU A 96 -11.88 -33.23 -8.37
C GLU A 96 -12.81 -34.44 -8.58
N VAL A 97 -12.39 -35.61 -8.10
CA VAL A 97 -13.17 -36.85 -8.14
C VAL A 97 -13.36 -37.36 -6.71
N ARG A 98 -14.61 -37.62 -6.33
CA ARG A 98 -14.99 -38.31 -5.09
C ARG A 98 -15.53 -39.70 -5.44
N TYR A 99 -15.03 -40.71 -4.73
CA TYR A 99 -15.51 -42.10 -4.88
C TYR A 99 -16.74 -42.40 -4.01
N ARG A 100 -17.03 -41.54 -3.04
CA ARG A 100 -18.17 -41.68 -2.16
C ARG A 100 -18.97 -40.38 -2.17
N PRO A 101 -20.30 -40.46 -2.16
CA PRO A 101 -21.12 -39.27 -2.05
C PRO A 101 -20.95 -38.62 -0.66
N PRO A 102 -21.04 -37.29 -0.58
CA PRO A 102 -21.00 -36.59 0.70
C PRO A 102 -22.28 -36.90 1.48
N ARG A 103 -22.19 -36.89 2.81
CA ARG A 103 -23.36 -37.09 3.70
C ARG A 103 -24.04 -35.79 4.13
N LYS A 104 -23.39 -34.65 3.87
CA LYS A 104 -23.83 -33.30 4.25
C LYS A 104 -23.56 -32.37 3.08
N TRP A 105 -24.27 -31.25 3.04
CA TRP A 105 -24.01 -30.20 2.06
C TRP A 105 -22.62 -29.57 2.29
N ILE A 106 -21.85 -29.41 1.21
CA ILE A 106 -20.50 -28.84 1.19
C ILE A 106 -20.43 -27.83 0.04
N PRO A 107 -19.82 -26.64 0.22
CA PRO A 107 -19.83 -25.58 -0.80
C PRO A 107 -19.18 -25.99 -2.14
N SER A 108 -18.22 -26.93 -2.12
CA SER A 108 -17.56 -27.43 -3.34
C SER A 108 -18.49 -28.17 -4.31
N MET A 109 -19.66 -28.58 -3.84
CA MET A 109 -20.70 -29.16 -4.70
C MET A 109 -21.23 -28.19 -5.75
N MET A 110 -21.15 -26.88 -5.52
CA MET A 110 -21.63 -25.87 -6.48
C MET A 110 -20.84 -25.85 -7.80
N TRP A 111 -19.61 -26.36 -7.80
CA TRP A 111 -18.71 -26.26 -8.96
C TRP A 111 -18.02 -27.57 -9.37
N SER A 112 -18.01 -28.60 -8.52
CA SER A 112 -17.39 -29.87 -8.90
C SER A 112 -18.24 -30.67 -9.91
N LYS A 113 -17.58 -31.26 -10.92
CA LYS A 113 -18.24 -31.93 -12.06
C LYS A 113 -19.26 -33.01 -11.66
N GLN A 114 -18.98 -33.74 -10.58
CA GLN A 114 -19.81 -34.85 -10.12
C GLN A 114 -21.22 -34.45 -9.67
N PHE A 115 -21.42 -33.19 -9.26
CA PHE A 115 -22.72 -32.69 -8.79
C PHE A 115 -23.42 -31.82 -9.83
N THR A 116 -22.67 -31.16 -10.72
CA THR A 116 -23.29 -30.39 -11.81
C THR A 116 -23.83 -31.31 -12.92
N GLU A 117 -23.03 -32.30 -13.31
CA GLU A 117 -23.29 -33.15 -14.49
C GLU A 117 -23.27 -34.65 -14.17
N GLY A 118 -22.69 -35.04 -13.04
CA GLY A 118 -22.47 -36.44 -12.69
C GLY A 118 -23.62 -37.13 -11.95
N GLU A 119 -23.28 -38.30 -11.41
CA GLU A 119 -24.22 -39.22 -10.73
C GLU A 119 -24.94 -38.61 -9.52
N TYR A 120 -24.38 -37.56 -8.91
CA TYR A 120 -24.90 -36.96 -7.69
C TYR A 120 -25.73 -35.70 -7.93
N LYS A 121 -26.13 -35.43 -9.18
CA LYS A 121 -26.89 -34.22 -9.54
C LYS A 121 -28.24 -34.11 -8.83
N ASP A 122 -28.98 -35.21 -8.74
CA ASP A 122 -30.33 -35.24 -8.16
C ASP A 122 -30.32 -35.56 -6.65
N MET A 123 -29.13 -35.63 -6.05
CA MET A 123 -28.96 -35.89 -4.62
C MET A 123 -29.45 -34.69 -3.80
N LYS A 124 -30.56 -34.86 -3.08
CA LYS A 124 -31.05 -33.88 -2.12
C LYS A 124 -30.44 -34.14 -0.74
N PHE A 125 -29.95 -33.07 -0.12
CA PHE A 125 -29.52 -33.08 1.27
C PHE A 125 -30.68 -32.52 2.08
N ASP A 126 -31.19 -33.32 3.02
CA ASP A 126 -32.28 -32.88 3.85
C ASP A 126 -31.78 -31.81 4.85
N GLU A 127 -32.55 -30.72 4.96
CA GLU A 127 -32.25 -29.48 5.72
C GLU A 127 -32.09 -29.72 7.24
N ASP A 128 -32.59 -30.84 7.74
CA ASP A 128 -32.63 -31.25 9.14
C ASP A 128 -31.24 -31.57 9.74
N TYR A 129 -30.18 -31.69 8.94
CA TYR A 129 -28.81 -31.89 9.43
C TYR A 129 -28.04 -30.61 9.78
N ILE A 130 -28.57 -29.42 9.45
CA ILE A 130 -27.94 -28.11 9.66
C ILE A 130 -28.28 -27.53 11.05
N LYS A 131 -29.41 -27.92 11.65
CA LYS A 131 -29.97 -27.32 12.88
C LYS A 131 -29.70 -28.09 14.18
N LYS A 132 -28.72 -28.99 14.22
CA LYS A 132 -28.40 -29.78 15.42
C LYS A 132 -27.28 -29.17 16.26
#